data_AF-A0A9P8EKY2-F1
#
_entry.id   AF-A0A9P8EKY2-F1
#
_cell.length_a   1.000
_cell.length_b   1.000
_cell.length_c   1.000
_cell.angle_alpha   90.00
_cell.angle_beta   90.00
_cell.angle_gamma   90.00
#
_symmetry.space_group_name_H-M   'P 1'
#
loop_
_entity.id
_entity.type
_entity.pdbx_description
1 polymer ?
#
loop_
_entity_poly.entity_id
_entity_poly.type
_entity_poly.pdbx_seq_one_letter_code
_entity_poly.pdbx_strand_id
1 'polypeptide(L)'
;MSDMIKEEQPIAGQEHAEGSEDSSSAVRRRSSFEGRESKRQRQSLQLQSLPSQQQTSITTTSPRNFLPSPVSRSSSNKNLAMADIKPEPQGTQSLPPPSLPQLVAEQHVPIPASDKDSQRLIVVLSNASLETYKASSGGRGGAKDDKYSLLNSDEHIGVMRKMNRDISDARPDITHQCLLTLLDSPLNKAGKLQIYIHTAKGVLIEVSPTVRIPRTFKRFAGLMVQLLHRLSIRSTTSQEKLLKVIKNPITDHLPPNCRKVTLSFDAPVVRVSDYIGDLAPKESICVFVGAMAKGNDNFADEFKDDSISISNFSLSASVACSRFCHAAEEVWDVI
;
A
#
# COMPACT_ATOMS: atom_id res chain seq x y z
N MET A 1 -49.69 -27.91 -12.67
CA MET A 1 -49.77 -29.22 -13.33
C MET A 1 -49.94 -28.92 -14.80
N SER A 2 -48.84 -28.71 -15.51
CA SER A 2 -48.19 -29.72 -16.37
C SER A 2 -48.81 -29.60 -17.77
N ASP A 3 -48.11 -29.43 -18.90
CA ASP A 3 -46.69 -29.44 -19.21
C ASP A 3 -46.46 -28.67 -20.53
N MET A 4 -45.19 -28.34 -20.71
CA MET A 4 -44.50 -27.74 -21.84
C MET A 4 -44.55 -28.65 -23.10
N ILE A 5 -44.45 -28.09 -24.32
CA ILE A 5 -43.49 -28.45 -25.42
C ILE A 5 -44.03 -28.14 -26.85
N LYS A 6 -43.27 -27.23 -27.50
CA LYS A 6 -42.83 -27.11 -28.91
C LYS A 6 -43.85 -27.10 -30.07
N GLU A 7 -43.84 -25.98 -30.81
CA GLU A 7 -44.10 -25.94 -32.26
C GLU A 7 -42.88 -25.35 -32.98
N GLU A 8 -42.38 -26.10 -33.96
CA GLU A 8 -41.45 -25.69 -35.01
C GLU A 8 -42.19 -24.88 -36.09
N GLN A 9 -41.55 -23.88 -36.66
CA GLN A 9 -41.97 -23.27 -37.94
C GLN A 9 -40.88 -23.47 -39.01
N PRO A 10 -41.25 -23.82 -40.25
CA PRO A 10 -40.34 -23.83 -41.37
C PRO A 10 -40.39 -22.52 -42.19
N ILE A 11 -39.28 -22.26 -42.87
CA ILE A 11 -39.03 -21.16 -43.81
C ILE A 11 -39.33 -21.67 -45.22
N ALA A 12 -40.06 -20.91 -46.05
CA ALA A 12 -39.82 -20.70 -47.49
C ALA A 12 -40.92 -19.84 -48.13
N GLY A 13 -40.52 -18.86 -48.95
CA GLY A 13 -41.41 -18.07 -49.80
C GLY A 13 -40.70 -16.89 -50.44
N GLN A 14 -40.00 -17.15 -51.55
CA GLN A 14 -39.46 -16.15 -52.49
C GLN A 14 -40.60 -15.42 -53.21
N GLU A 15 -40.41 -14.14 -53.52
CA GLU A 15 -40.86 -13.57 -54.80
C GLU A 15 -40.00 -12.37 -55.23
N HIS A 16 -39.85 -12.27 -56.55
CA HIS A 16 -38.97 -11.40 -57.33
C HIS A 16 -39.53 -9.98 -57.53
N ALA A 17 -38.65 -8.99 -57.73
CA ALA A 17 -38.63 -8.12 -58.94
C ALA A 17 -37.52 -7.05 -58.87
N GLU A 18 -36.67 -7.04 -59.91
CA GLU A 18 -36.20 -5.92 -60.75
C GLU A 18 -36.29 -4.48 -60.19
N GLY A 19 -35.34 -3.56 -60.33
CA GLY A 19 -34.15 -3.42 -61.16
C GLY A 19 -33.90 -1.91 -61.33
N SER A 20 -32.65 -1.45 -61.30
CA SER A 20 -32.17 -0.26 -62.04
C SER A 20 -30.70 0.00 -61.76
N GLU A 21 -29.97 0.15 -62.86
CA GLU A 21 -28.58 0.50 -62.99
C GLU A 21 -28.39 1.99 -62.68
N ASP A 22 -27.27 2.40 -62.06
CA ASP A 22 -26.29 3.23 -62.79
C ASP A 22 -24.98 3.48 -62.00
N SER A 23 -23.89 3.14 -62.69
CA SER A 23 -22.63 3.88 -62.83
C SER A 23 -21.69 4.19 -61.64
N SER A 24 -20.40 3.90 -61.92
CA SER A 24 -19.25 4.79 -61.72
C SER A 24 -18.22 4.46 -60.63
N SER A 25 -17.14 3.85 -61.14
CA SER A 25 -15.74 4.25 -60.96
C SER A 25 -14.91 3.59 -59.86
N ALA A 26 -14.01 2.72 -60.33
CA ALA A 26 -12.83 2.25 -59.64
C ALA A 26 -11.77 3.36 -59.57
N VAL A 27 -11.20 3.58 -58.38
CA VAL A 27 -9.86 4.16 -58.23
C VAL A 27 -9.09 3.37 -57.18
N ARG A 28 -8.18 2.52 -57.65
CA ARG A 28 -7.05 2.00 -56.88
C ARG A 28 -6.09 3.16 -56.58
N ARG A 29 -5.75 3.38 -55.30
CA ARG A 29 -4.47 3.99 -54.94
C ARG A 29 -3.82 3.23 -53.79
N ARG A 30 -2.68 2.61 -54.14
CA ARG A 30 -1.60 2.24 -53.23
C ARG A 30 -0.85 3.52 -52.84
N SER A 31 -0.45 3.62 -51.57
CA SER A 31 0.71 4.40 -51.13
C SER A 31 1.20 3.80 -49.80
N SER A 32 2.31 3.06 -49.77
CA SER A 32 3.66 3.52 -49.33
C SER A 32 3.59 4.22 -47.96
N PHE A 33 4.06 3.65 -46.84
CA PHE A 33 5.36 3.04 -46.49
C PHE A 33 6.57 3.94 -46.81
N GLU A 34 6.69 5.01 -46.03
CA GLU A 34 7.93 5.69 -45.61
C GLU A 34 7.67 6.08 -44.14
N GLY A 35 8.49 5.75 -43.14
CA GLY A 35 9.95 5.71 -43.15
C GLY A 35 10.49 7.05 -42.63
N ARG A 36 10.23 7.40 -41.37
CA ARG A 36 10.99 8.46 -40.68
C ARG A 36 11.37 8.03 -39.26
N GLU A 37 12.56 7.46 -39.20
CA GLU A 37 13.42 7.44 -38.02
C GLU A 37 13.60 8.87 -37.51
N SER A 38 13.34 9.09 -36.21
CA SER A 38 13.87 10.27 -35.52
C SER A 38 14.92 9.81 -34.52
N LYS A 39 16.13 10.28 -34.78
CA LYS A 39 17.38 9.88 -34.14
C LYS A 39 17.39 10.27 -32.66
N ARG A 40 17.77 9.28 -31.85
CA ARG A 40 18.36 9.45 -30.51
C ARG A 40 19.47 10.50 -30.55
N GLN A 41 19.29 11.58 -29.81
CA GLN A 41 20.39 12.45 -29.42
C GLN A 41 20.82 12.06 -28.01
N ARG A 42 21.89 11.26 -27.95
CA ARG A 42 22.64 10.95 -26.72
C ARG A 42 23.34 12.23 -26.29
N GLN A 43 22.88 12.86 -25.20
CA GLN A 43 23.72 13.77 -24.44
C GLN A 43 24.58 12.95 -23.49
N SER A 44 25.89 13.04 -23.71
CA SER A 44 26.96 12.53 -22.86
C SER A 44 26.97 13.29 -21.53
N LEU A 45 26.58 12.62 -20.45
CA LEU A 45 26.91 13.03 -19.09
C LEU A 45 28.39 12.69 -18.86
N GLN A 46 29.23 13.73 -18.73
CA GLN A 46 30.57 13.58 -18.19
C GLN A 46 30.46 13.14 -16.72
N LEU A 47 31.02 11.95 -16.42
CA LEU A 47 31.37 11.56 -15.07
C LEU A 47 32.39 12.56 -14.54
N GLN A 48 32.04 13.29 -13.48
CA GLN A 48 33.03 13.87 -12.57
C GLN A 48 33.09 13.00 -11.31
N SER A 49 34.31 12.57 -11.04
CA SER A 49 34.78 11.73 -9.96
C SER A 49 34.56 12.36 -8.59
N LEU A 50 34.00 11.58 -7.66
CA LEU A 50 34.03 11.82 -6.22
C LEU A 50 35.47 11.71 -5.70
N PRO A 51 35.98 12.67 -4.91
CA PRO A 51 37.17 12.45 -4.10
C PRO A 51 36.81 11.87 -2.72
N SER A 52 37.42 10.73 -2.41
CA SER A 52 37.47 10.12 -1.09
C SER A 52 38.47 10.84 -0.18
N GLN A 53 38.04 11.39 0.95
CA GLN A 53 38.87 11.76 2.12
C GLN A 53 37.94 11.90 3.34
N GLN A 54 38.32 11.70 4.60
CA GLN A 54 39.34 10.93 5.30
C GLN A 54 38.88 11.01 6.79
N GLN A 55 39.09 9.97 7.58
CA GLN A 55 38.80 9.97 9.02
C GLN A 55 39.59 11.06 9.74
N THR A 56 38.90 11.85 10.58
CA THR A 56 39.54 12.55 11.70
C THR A 56 38.67 12.46 12.95
N SER A 57 39.21 11.71 13.91
CA SER A 57 38.89 11.71 15.34
C SER A 57 39.08 13.08 15.96
N ILE A 58 38.17 13.50 16.85
CA ILE A 58 38.39 14.65 17.73
C ILE A 58 38.13 14.23 19.18
N THR A 59 39.22 14.25 19.94
CA THR A 59 39.32 14.08 21.39
C THR A 59 39.49 15.47 22.00
N THR A 60 38.70 15.84 23.00
CA THR A 60 38.98 17.02 23.87
C THR A 60 38.24 16.83 25.19
N THR A 61 38.93 16.40 26.26
CA THR A 61 39.63 17.19 27.30
C THR A 61 38.72 17.68 28.44
N SER A 62 38.98 17.12 29.63
CA SER A 62 38.48 17.53 30.95
C SER A 62 39.08 18.86 31.43
N PRO A 63 38.51 19.48 32.49
CA PRO A 63 39.34 20.14 33.48
C PRO A 63 39.06 19.67 34.93
N ARG A 64 40.14 19.59 35.70
CA ARG A 64 40.21 19.29 37.13
C ARG A 64 40.55 20.56 37.93
N ASN A 65 40.07 20.55 39.17
CA ASN A 65 40.64 21.13 40.39
C ASN A 65 40.51 22.64 40.68
N PHE A 66 39.85 22.93 41.81
CA PHE A 66 40.27 23.94 42.78
C PHE A 66 40.10 23.39 44.22
N LEU A 67 41.09 23.69 45.08
CA LEU A 67 41.30 23.43 46.52
C LEU A 67 41.68 24.82 47.15
N PRO A 68 41.90 25.00 48.47
CA PRO A 68 41.04 24.77 49.64
C PRO A 68 41.06 25.90 50.73
N SER A 69 40.22 25.72 51.78
CA SER A 69 40.38 26.10 53.24
C SER A 69 40.32 27.58 53.70
N PRO A 70 40.21 27.91 55.02
CA PRO A 70 39.71 27.16 56.21
C PRO A 70 38.70 27.96 57.09
N VAL A 71 38.05 27.30 58.07
CA VAL A 71 37.34 28.00 59.18
C VAL A 71 37.75 27.42 60.54
N SER A 72 37.90 28.33 61.49
CA SER A 72 38.52 28.30 62.81
C SER A 72 37.69 27.62 63.92
N ARG A 73 38.43 27.21 64.96
CA ARG A 73 37.96 26.66 66.26
C ARG A 73 37.40 27.76 67.19
N SER A 74 36.39 27.41 67.99
CA SER A 74 36.34 27.81 69.41
C SER A 74 35.51 26.83 70.24
N SER A 75 36.07 26.47 71.39
CA SER A 75 35.65 25.46 72.36
C SER A 75 34.47 25.88 73.24
N SER A 76 33.71 24.91 73.79
CA SER A 76 33.40 24.82 75.23
C SER A 76 32.68 23.51 75.59
N ASN A 77 33.18 22.89 76.66
CA ASN A 77 32.78 21.62 77.26
C ASN A 77 31.33 21.57 77.78
N LYS A 78 30.74 20.37 77.79
CA LYS A 78 30.19 19.72 79.01
C LYS A 78 29.97 18.22 78.77
N ASN A 79 30.50 17.43 79.70
CA ASN A 79 30.34 15.98 79.85
C ASN A 79 28.87 15.57 79.93
N LEU A 80 28.52 14.38 79.40
CA LEU A 80 27.93 13.28 80.18
C LEU A 80 27.75 11.99 79.33
N ALA A 81 28.27 10.89 79.86
CA ALA A 81 27.86 9.48 79.73
C ALA A 81 27.70 8.82 78.34
N MET A 82 28.56 7.83 78.09
CA MET A 82 28.47 6.82 77.03
C MET A 82 27.24 5.92 77.21
N ALA A 83 26.50 5.69 76.12
CA ALA A 83 25.66 4.50 75.93
C ALA A 83 25.88 4.01 74.48
N ASP A 84 26.23 2.73 74.35
CA ASP A 84 26.47 2.00 73.11
C ASP A 84 25.29 2.09 72.13
N ILE A 85 25.53 2.68 70.95
CA ILE A 85 24.64 2.55 69.78
C ILE A 85 25.52 2.17 68.58
N LYS A 86 25.34 0.93 68.09
CA LYS A 86 25.95 0.44 66.85
C LYS A 86 25.47 1.31 65.66
N PRO A 87 26.35 1.81 64.78
CA PRO A 87 25.92 2.52 63.58
C PRO A 87 25.46 1.51 62.51
N GLU A 88 24.19 1.60 62.09
CA GLU A 88 23.71 0.98 60.85
C GLU A 88 24.32 1.68 59.63
N PRO A 89 24.72 0.95 58.57
CA PRO A 89 25.22 1.56 57.35
C PRO A 89 24.04 2.18 56.58
N GLN A 90 23.98 3.52 56.56
CA GLN A 90 23.04 4.26 55.71
C GLN A 90 23.45 4.09 54.24
N GLY A 91 22.83 3.14 53.55
CA GLY A 91 22.93 3.00 52.11
C GLY A 91 22.36 4.23 51.40
N THR A 92 23.13 4.83 50.52
CA THR A 92 22.66 5.90 49.63
C THR A 92 21.75 5.27 48.58
N GLN A 93 20.45 5.19 48.85
CA GLN A 93 19.47 4.91 47.81
C GLN A 93 19.42 6.11 46.87
N SER A 94 19.99 5.95 45.67
CA SER A 94 19.75 6.88 44.57
C SER A 94 18.32 6.68 44.10
N LEU A 95 17.54 7.77 44.06
CA LEU A 95 16.21 7.76 43.47
C LEU A 95 16.33 7.35 41.99
N PRO A 96 15.43 6.49 41.47
CA PRO A 96 15.39 6.20 40.06
C PRO A 96 15.20 7.51 39.27
N PRO A 97 15.82 7.65 38.09
CA PRO A 97 15.67 8.86 37.30
C PRO A 97 14.19 9.12 37.03
N PRO A 98 13.73 10.38 37.11
CA PRO A 98 12.35 10.71 36.79
C PRO A 98 12.03 10.22 35.37
N SER A 99 10.97 9.45 35.24
CA SER A 99 10.48 8.97 33.95
C SER A 99 10.16 10.18 33.08
N LEU A 100 10.87 10.32 31.96
CA LEU A 100 10.55 11.33 30.95
C LEU A 100 9.08 11.18 30.56
N PRO A 101 8.31 12.28 30.40
CA PRO A 101 6.96 12.20 29.89
C PRO A 101 7.00 11.49 28.55
N GLN A 102 6.44 10.29 28.51
CA GLN A 102 6.37 9.51 27.29
C GLN A 102 5.25 10.12 26.44
N LEU A 103 5.61 11.13 25.64
CA LEU A 103 4.77 11.63 24.54
C LEU A 103 4.68 10.51 23.49
N VAL A 104 3.96 9.44 23.80
CA VAL A 104 3.58 8.45 22.80
C VAL A 104 2.39 9.06 22.09
N ALA A 105 2.57 9.44 20.82
CA ALA A 105 1.44 9.77 19.96
C ALA A 105 0.49 8.56 19.97
N GLU A 106 -0.70 8.74 20.56
CA GLU A 106 -1.70 7.70 20.66
C GLU A 106 -2.27 7.47 19.26
N GLN A 107 -2.17 6.24 18.75
CA GLN A 107 -2.79 5.90 17.47
C GLN A 107 -4.31 5.98 17.64
N HIS A 108 -4.96 6.85 16.87
CA HIS A 108 -6.41 7.02 16.97
C HIS A 108 -7.12 5.70 16.64
N VAL A 109 -8.25 5.45 17.30
CA VAL A 109 -9.07 4.27 17.02
C VAL A 109 -9.50 4.33 15.55
N PRO A 110 -9.18 3.29 14.75
CA PRO A 110 -9.58 3.29 13.35
C PRO A 110 -11.10 3.33 13.21
N ILE A 111 -11.60 4.07 12.22
CA ILE A 111 -13.03 4.13 11.95
C ILE A 111 -13.50 2.71 11.56
N PRO A 112 -14.49 2.13 12.27
CA PRO A 112 -14.95 0.79 11.97
C PRO A 112 -15.59 0.75 10.57
N ALA A 113 -15.45 -0.38 9.88
CA ALA A 113 -16.06 -0.58 8.56
C ALA A 113 -17.60 -0.43 8.56
N SER A 114 -18.24 -0.58 9.73
CA SER A 114 -19.69 -0.38 9.91
C SER A 114 -20.11 1.09 9.98
N ASP A 115 -19.22 1.99 10.37
CA ASP A 115 -19.50 3.41 10.38
C ASP A 115 -19.53 3.88 8.92
N LYS A 116 -20.64 4.49 8.50
CA LYS A 116 -20.89 4.97 7.14
C LYS A 116 -20.96 6.49 7.04
N ASP A 117 -20.81 7.20 8.15
CA ASP A 117 -21.01 8.65 8.25
C ASP A 117 -19.69 9.42 8.40
N SER A 118 -18.67 8.79 8.97
CA SER A 118 -17.37 9.44 9.17
C SER A 118 -16.58 9.58 7.87
N GLN A 119 -16.08 10.80 7.62
CA GLN A 119 -15.21 11.12 6.49
C GLN A 119 -13.89 10.36 6.58
N ARG A 120 -13.52 9.67 5.51
CA ARG A 120 -12.28 8.90 5.42
C ARG A 120 -11.78 8.80 3.98
N LEU A 121 -10.48 8.52 3.84
CA LEU A 121 -9.87 8.12 2.59
C LEU A 121 -9.93 6.60 2.48
N ILE A 122 -10.45 6.11 1.37
CA ILE A 122 -10.49 4.69 1.05
C ILE A 122 -9.59 4.47 -0.15
N VAL A 123 -8.63 3.56 -0.05
CA VAL A 123 -7.74 3.22 -1.17
C VAL A 123 -7.99 1.78 -1.59
N VAL A 124 -8.33 1.60 -2.85
CA VAL A 124 -8.55 0.28 -3.45
C VAL A 124 -7.41 -0.03 -4.42
N LEU A 125 -6.51 -0.91 -3.99
CA LEU A 125 -5.43 -1.43 -4.82
C LEU A 125 -6.01 -2.44 -5.82
N SER A 126 -6.22 -1.99 -7.06
CA SER A 126 -6.93 -2.72 -8.11
C SER A 126 -5.99 -3.54 -8.98
N ASN A 127 -6.46 -4.66 -9.52
CA ASN A 127 -5.68 -5.63 -10.30
C ASN A 127 -4.37 -6.06 -9.63
N ALA A 128 -4.38 -6.20 -8.30
CA ALA A 128 -3.21 -6.63 -7.55
C ALA A 128 -2.78 -8.05 -7.95
N SER A 129 -1.51 -8.23 -8.30
CA SER A 129 -0.94 -9.54 -8.66
C SER A 129 -0.65 -10.40 -7.43
N LEU A 130 -1.70 -10.83 -6.73
CA LEU A 130 -1.60 -11.75 -5.59
C LEU A 130 -2.21 -13.10 -5.95
N GLU A 131 -1.34 -14.05 -6.29
CA GLU A 131 -1.74 -15.41 -6.67
C GLU A 131 -0.79 -16.43 -6.07
N THR A 132 -1.34 -17.50 -5.51
CA THR A 132 -0.55 -18.66 -5.08
C THR A 132 -0.36 -19.63 -6.25
N TYR A 133 0.82 -20.23 -6.32
CA TYR A 133 1.04 -21.40 -7.15
C TYR A 133 1.58 -22.55 -6.29
N LYS A 134 1.24 -23.77 -6.70
CA LYS A 134 1.71 -25.00 -6.07
C LYS A 134 3.05 -25.37 -6.70
N ALA A 135 4.13 -25.27 -5.92
CA ALA A 135 5.43 -25.73 -6.36
C ALA A 135 5.44 -27.26 -6.39
N SER A 136 5.47 -27.85 -7.59
CA SER A 136 5.70 -29.28 -7.74
C SER A 136 7.18 -29.57 -7.51
N SER A 137 7.59 -29.72 -6.25
CA SER A 137 8.90 -30.26 -5.93
C SER A 137 8.93 -31.74 -6.33
N GLY A 138 9.60 -32.04 -7.45
CA GLY A 138 9.87 -33.40 -7.91
C GLY A 138 10.95 -34.07 -7.06
N GLY A 139 10.64 -34.37 -5.80
CA GLY A 139 11.47 -35.23 -4.96
C GLY A 139 11.23 -36.70 -5.30
N ARG A 140 12.27 -37.40 -5.75
CA ARG A 140 12.30 -38.87 -5.72
C ARG A 140 12.17 -39.33 -4.27
N GLY A 141 10.97 -39.73 -3.86
CA GLY A 141 10.73 -40.38 -2.57
C GLY A 141 9.68 -39.69 -1.68
N GLY A 142 8.44 -40.18 -1.78
CA GLY A 142 7.68 -40.61 -0.59
C GLY A 142 7.00 -39.59 0.34
N ALA A 143 7.23 -38.28 0.26
CA ALA A 143 6.46 -37.30 1.05
C ALA A 143 6.23 -36.02 0.25
N LYS A 144 5.00 -35.86 -0.25
CA LYS A 144 4.61 -34.75 -1.13
C LYS A 144 4.09 -33.59 -0.27
N ASP A 145 4.99 -32.89 0.41
CA ASP A 145 4.63 -31.62 1.03
C ASP A 145 4.37 -30.59 -0.08
N ASP A 146 3.09 -30.34 -0.32
CA ASP A 146 2.64 -29.34 -1.29
C ASP A 146 3.06 -27.95 -0.82
N LYS A 147 4.21 -27.48 -1.32
CA LYS A 147 4.73 -26.15 -0.99
C LYS A 147 4.04 -25.10 -1.86
N TYR A 148 3.22 -24.25 -1.23
CA TYR A 148 2.62 -23.09 -1.87
C TYR A 148 3.54 -21.88 -1.76
N SER A 149 3.67 -21.12 -2.84
CA SER A 149 4.40 -19.86 -2.87
C SER A 149 3.61 -18.81 -3.64
N LEU A 150 3.89 -17.54 -3.37
CA LEU A 150 3.29 -16.43 -4.11
C LEU A 150 3.98 -16.31 -5.47
N LEU A 151 3.21 -16.18 -6.55
CA LEU A 151 3.75 -16.04 -7.89
C LEU A 151 4.51 -14.70 -7.99
N ASN A 152 5.73 -14.75 -8.56
CA ASN A 152 6.64 -13.61 -8.62
C ASN A 152 7.47 -13.70 -9.91
N SER A 153 7.69 -12.55 -10.57
CA SER A 153 8.45 -12.44 -11.81
C SER A 153 9.89 -12.89 -11.68
N ASP A 154 10.52 -12.67 -10.53
CA ASP A 154 11.96 -12.92 -10.36
C ASP A 154 12.28 -14.39 -10.06
N GLU A 155 11.49 -15.02 -9.20
CA GLU A 155 11.73 -16.39 -8.73
C GLU A 155 11.07 -17.45 -9.61
N HIS A 156 9.99 -17.12 -10.31
CA HIS A 156 9.07 -18.12 -10.89
C HIS A 156 8.94 -18.04 -12.42
N ILE A 157 9.96 -17.51 -13.11
CA ILE A 157 10.00 -17.35 -14.57
C ILE A 157 9.63 -18.66 -15.30
N GLY A 158 10.25 -19.78 -14.90
CA GLY A 158 10.03 -21.08 -15.54
C GLY A 158 8.60 -21.61 -15.36
N VAL A 159 7.95 -21.31 -14.24
CA VAL A 159 6.56 -21.70 -13.97
C VAL A 159 5.61 -20.88 -14.85
N MET A 160 5.84 -19.57 -14.95
CA MET A 160 5.00 -18.69 -15.78
C MET A 160 5.09 -19.02 -17.27
N ARG A 161 6.28 -19.37 -17.78
CA ARG A 161 6.44 -19.86 -19.17
C ARG A 161 5.63 -21.13 -19.43
N LYS A 162 5.59 -22.06 -18.47
CA LYS A 162 4.77 -23.29 -18.58
C LYS A 162 3.27 -22.99 -18.55
N MET A 163 2.87 -21.95 -17.82
CA MET A 163 1.48 -21.47 -17.78
C MET A 163 1.10 -20.59 -18.96
N ASN A 164 2.03 -20.34 -19.90
CA ASN A 164 1.84 -19.42 -21.04
C ASN A 164 1.36 -18.03 -20.61
N ARG A 165 1.88 -17.51 -19.49
CA ARG A 165 1.57 -16.19 -18.96
C ARG A 165 2.74 -15.24 -19.13
N ASP A 166 2.42 -13.95 -19.24
CA ASP A 166 3.44 -12.92 -19.26
C ASP A 166 4.18 -12.86 -17.93
N ILE A 167 5.52 -12.85 -18.02
CA ILE A 167 6.43 -12.83 -16.89
C ILE A 167 6.32 -11.48 -16.16
N SER A 168 6.02 -10.39 -16.89
CA SER A 168 5.97 -9.04 -16.31
C SER A 168 4.78 -8.81 -15.39
N ASP A 169 3.75 -9.65 -15.45
CA ASP A 169 2.49 -9.39 -14.76
C ASP A 169 2.52 -9.85 -13.30
N ALA A 170 3.42 -10.79 -12.97
CA ALA A 170 3.57 -11.33 -11.62
C ALA A 170 4.37 -10.39 -10.71
N ARG A 171 3.78 -9.24 -10.34
CA ARG A 171 4.41 -8.17 -9.55
C ARG A 171 3.73 -7.91 -8.19
N PRO A 172 3.73 -8.90 -7.27
CA PRO A 172 3.19 -8.72 -5.92
C PRO A 172 3.95 -7.67 -5.08
N ASP A 173 5.18 -7.31 -5.47
CA ASP A 173 6.00 -6.29 -4.84
C ASP A 173 5.39 -4.88 -4.94
N ILE A 174 4.63 -4.60 -6.00
CA ILE A 174 3.93 -3.32 -6.17
C ILE A 174 2.89 -3.15 -5.06
N THR A 175 2.04 -4.16 -4.83
CA THR A 175 1.06 -4.15 -3.74
C THR A 175 1.75 -4.07 -2.39
N HIS A 176 2.86 -4.80 -2.19
CA HIS A 176 3.63 -4.76 -0.96
C HIS A 176 4.12 -3.34 -0.64
N GLN A 177 4.74 -2.66 -1.61
CA GLN A 177 5.22 -1.28 -1.45
C GLN A 177 4.07 -0.32 -1.15
N CYS A 178 2.95 -0.42 -1.87
CA CYS A 178 1.77 0.41 -1.63
C CYS A 178 1.23 0.25 -0.21
N LEU A 179 1.12 -0.98 0.30
CA LEU A 179 0.65 -1.24 1.65
C LEU A 179 1.58 -0.67 2.71
N LEU A 180 2.91 -0.72 2.50
CA LEU A 180 3.87 -0.09 3.40
C LEU A 180 3.68 1.43 3.43
N THR A 181 3.58 2.06 2.26
CA THR A 181 3.32 3.51 2.14
C THR A 181 2.03 3.93 2.84
N LEU A 182 0.94 3.20 2.58
CA LEU A 182 -0.38 3.53 3.11
C LEU A 182 -0.47 3.33 4.64
N LEU A 183 0.01 2.21 5.17
CA LEU A 183 -0.11 1.91 6.61
C LEU A 183 0.83 2.72 7.50
N ASP A 184 1.90 3.27 6.92
CA ASP A 184 2.84 4.16 7.60
C ASP A 184 2.40 5.64 7.55
N SER A 185 1.43 5.99 6.70
CA SER A 185 0.97 7.37 6.59
C SER A 185 0.42 7.91 7.93
N PRO A 186 0.68 9.19 8.27
CA PRO A 186 -0.01 9.88 9.36
C PRO A 186 -1.52 9.71 9.29
N LEU A 187 -2.08 9.71 8.08
CA LEU A 187 -3.51 9.50 7.87
C LEU A 187 -4.04 8.17 8.42
N ASN A 188 -3.26 7.08 8.28
CA ASN A 188 -3.59 5.80 8.88
C ASN A 188 -3.52 5.84 10.41
N LYS A 189 -2.56 6.59 10.96
CA LYS A 189 -2.40 6.77 12.42
C LYS A 189 -3.51 7.64 13.01
N ALA A 190 -4.07 8.56 12.23
CA ALA A 190 -5.25 9.33 12.55
C ALA A 190 -6.57 8.54 12.42
N GLY A 191 -6.53 7.28 11.97
CA GLY A 191 -7.71 6.41 11.85
C GLY A 191 -8.64 6.76 10.68
N LYS A 192 -8.23 7.65 9.78
CA LYS A 192 -9.03 8.13 8.62
C LYS A 192 -8.71 7.40 7.31
N LEU A 193 -7.98 6.29 7.35
CA LEU A 193 -7.63 5.50 6.18
C LEU A 193 -8.25 4.10 6.24
N GLN A 194 -8.84 3.67 5.14
CA GLN A 194 -9.25 2.28 4.91
C GLN A 194 -8.64 1.76 3.62
N ILE A 195 -8.21 0.50 3.62
CA ILE A 195 -7.48 -0.09 2.50
C ILE A 195 -8.16 -1.39 2.08
N TYR A 196 -8.42 -1.50 0.78
CA TYR A 196 -8.86 -2.72 0.14
C TYR A 196 -7.87 -3.15 -0.94
N ILE A 197 -7.76 -4.45 -1.14
CA ILE A 197 -6.98 -5.03 -2.24
C ILE A 197 -7.93 -5.84 -3.09
N HIS A 198 -8.04 -5.48 -4.36
CA HIS A 198 -8.76 -6.24 -5.35
C HIS A 198 -7.75 -6.92 -6.29
N THR A 199 -7.65 -8.25 -6.18
CA THR A 199 -6.67 -9.01 -6.96
C THR A 199 -7.11 -9.16 -8.41
N ALA A 200 -6.15 -9.42 -9.31
CA ALA A 200 -6.46 -9.72 -10.72
C ALA A 200 -7.33 -10.99 -10.91
N LYS A 201 -7.46 -11.84 -9.87
CA LYS A 201 -8.36 -13.01 -9.85
C LYS A 201 -9.74 -12.71 -9.25
N GLY A 202 -10.07 -11.45 -8.99
CA GLY A 202 -11.36 -11.04 -8.43
C GLY A 202 -11.52 -11.33 -6.94
N VAL A 203 -10.43 -11.52 -6.19
CA VAL A 203 -10.49 -11.68 -4.73
C VAL A 203 -10.43 -10.30 -4.09
N LEU A 204 -11.43 -9.97 -3.28
CA LEU A 204 -11.46 -8.72 -2.52
C LEU A 204 -11.00 -8.96 -1.08
N ILE A 205 -10.03 -8.17 -0.64
CA ILE A 205 -9.40 -8.29 0.67
C ILE A 205 -9.54 -6.96 1.40
N GLU A 206 -10.10 -7.02 2.60
CA GLU A 206 -10.13 -5.93 3.58
C GLU A 206 -8.86 -5.98 4.45
N VAL A 207 -8.24 -4.82 4.64
CA VAL A 207 -7.01 -4.66 5.43
C VAL A 207 -7.31 -3.83 6.67
N SER A 208 -7.10 -4.40 7.86
CA SER A 208 -7.27 -3.65 9.11
C SER A 208 -6.18 -2.58 9.26
N PRO A 209 -6.52 -1.34 9.62
CA PRO A 209 -5.55 -0.26 9.86
C PRO A 209 -4.49 -0.56 10.94
N THR A 210 -4.77 -1.52 11.82
CA THR A 210 -3.87 -1.95 12.91
C THR A 210 -2.83 -2.99 12.46
N VAL A 211 -2.96 -3.53 11.24
CA VAL A 211 -2.08 -4.58 10.75
C VAL A 211 -0.65 -4.06 10.56
N ARG A 212 0.33 -4.86 10.99
CA ARG A 212 1.74 -4.61 10.70
C ARG A 212 2.20 -5.48 9.55
N ILE A 213 2.27 -4.91 8.35
CA ILE A 213 2.75 -5.63 7.17
C ILE A 213 4.26 -5.90 7.28
N PRO A 214 4.73 -7.14 7.02
CA PRO A 214 6.15 -7.44 7.03
C PRO A 214 6.92 -6.58 6.03
N ARG A 215 8.00 -5.92 6.48
CA ARG A 215 8.85 -5.06 5.63
C ARG A 215 9.63 -5.82 4.56
N THR A 216 9.94 -7.08 4.80
CA THR A 216 10.66 -7.94 3.85
C THR A 216 9.67 -8.65 2.94
N PHE A 217 9.88 -8.58 1.63
CA PHE A 217 9.00 -9.20 0.64
C PHE A 217 8.75 -10.70 0.89
N LYS A 218 9.80 -11.48 1.23
CA LYS A 218 9.66 -12.93 1.50
C LYS A 218 8.65 -13.26 2.62
N ARG A 219 8.62 -12.45 3.69
CA ARG A 219 7.64 -12.62 4.79
C ARG A 219 6.24 -12.18 4.36
N PHE A 220 6.14 -11.10 3.59
CA PHE A 220 4.88 -10.65 3.00
C PHE A 220 4.29 -11.74 2.09
N ALA A 221 5.11 -12.36 1.23
CA ALA A 221 4.67 -13.44 0.35
C ALA A 221 4.09 -14.63 1.13
N GLY A 222 4.76 -15.07 2.21
CA GLY A 222 4.24 -16.12 3.09
C GLY A 222 2.91 -15.74 3.76
N LEU A 223 2.77 -14.49 4.20
CA LEU A 223 1.52 -13.97 4.78
C LEU A 223 0.38 -13.97 3.77
N MET A 224 0.64 -13.56 2.52
CA MET A 224 -0.38 -13.56 1.45
C MET A 224 -0.79 -14.97 1.05
N VAL A 225 0.14 -15.92 0.99
CA VAL A 225 -0.17 -17.34 0.76
C VAL A 225 -1.10 -17.86 1.87
N GLN A 226 -0.79 -17.55 3.13
CA GLN A 226 -1.62 -17.95 4.27
C GLN A 226 -3.01 -17.30 4.20
N LEU A 227 -3.09 -16.02 3.82
CA LEU A 227 -4.35 -15.30 3.67
C LEU A 227 -5.23 -15.92 2.58
N LEU A 228 -4.66 -16.21 1.41
CA LEU A 228 -5.41 -16.80 0.29
C LEU A 228 -5.87 -18.23 0.58
N HIS A 229 -5.15 -18.99 1.42
CA HIS A 229 -5.56 -20.33 1.83
C HIS A 229 -6.60 -20.33 2.96
N ARG A 230 -6.45 -19.46 3.97
CA ARG A 230 -7.31 -19.44 5.16
C ARG A 230 -8.45 -18.42 5.08
N LEU A 231 -8.47 -17.59 4.03
CA LEU A 231 -9.39 -16.48 3.79
C LEU A 231 -9.39 -15.37 4.86
N SER A 232 -8.63 -15.54 5.95
CA SER A 232 -8.45 -14.53 6.98
C SER A 232 -7.17 -14.77 7.78
N ILE A 233 -6.60 -13.68 8.29
CA ILE A 233 -5.50 -13.67 9.25
C ILE A 233 -5.99 -12.97 10.51
N ARG A 234 -5.76 -13.59 11.67
CA ARG A 234 -6.08 -13.02 12.98
C ARG A 234 -4.83 -12.54 13.68
N SER A 235 -5.00 -11.60 14.59
CA SER A 235 -3.94 -11.22 15.52
C SER A 235 -3.55 -12.42 16.39
N THR A 236 -2.28 -12.45 16.81
CA THR A 236 -1.79 -13.42 17.80
C THR A 236 -2.19 -13.04 19.22
N THR A 237 -2.43 -11.74 19.45
CA THR A 237 -2.70 -11.17 20.76
C THR A 237 -4.21 -10.96 20.99
N SER A 238 -4.97 -10.74 19.92
CA SER A 238 -6.42 -10.51 19.98
C SER A 238 -7.17 -11.42 19.00
N GLN A 239 -8.50 -11.56 19.17
CA GLN A 239 -9.33 -12.32 18.21
C GLN A 239 -9.68 -11.53 16.93
N GLU A 240 -9.20 -10.30 16.80
CA GLU A 240 -9.45 -9.42 15.66
C GLU A 240 -8.88 -10.01 14.36
N LYS A 241 -9.63 -9.88 13.27
CA LYS A 241 -9.17 -10.24 11.92
C LYS A 241 -8.42 -9.05 11.33
N LEU A 242 -7.13 -9.22 11.09
CA LEU A 242 -6.26 -8.18 10.54
C LEU A 242 -6.33 -8.10 9.02
N LEU A 243 -6.53 -9.24 8.36
CA LEU A 243 -6.74 -9.35 6.92
C LEU A 243 -7.89 -10.32 6.70
N LYS A 244 -8.81 -9.98 5.81
CA LYS A 244 -10.00 -10.80 5.56
C LYS A 244 -10.41 -10.71 4.11
N VAL A 245 -10.64 -11.87 3.49
CA VAL A 245 -11.31 -11.96 2.19
C VAL A 245 -12.79 -11.67 2.41
N ILE A 246 -13.31 -10.72 1.66
CA ILE A 246 -14.71 -10.26 1.69
C ILE A 246 -15.38 -10.53 0.34
N LYS A 247 -16.72 -10.47 0.32
CA LYS A 247 -17.49 -10.70 -0.90
C LYS A 247 -17.45 -9.48 -1.80
N ASN A 248 -17.40 -9.70 -3.11
CA ASN A 248 -17.65 -8.66 -4.11
C ASN A 248 -19.15 -8.30 -4.16
N PRO A 249 -19.51 -7.11 -4.69
CA PRO A 249 -18.64 -6.03 -5.19
C PRO A 249 -18.04 -5.15 -4.07
N ILE A 250 -17.02 -4.35 -4.41
CA ILE A 250 -16.43 -3.37 -3.47
C ILE A 250 -17.43 -2.32 -3.01
N THR A 251 -18.40 -1.96 -3.87
CA THR A 251 -19.42 -0.93 -3.61
C THR A 251 -20.24 -1.21 -2.36
N ASP A 252 -20.45 -2.48 -2.00
CA ASP A 252 -21.23 -2.88 -0.81
C ASP A 252 -20.55 -2.52 0.51
N HIS A 253 -19.22 -2.36 0.47
CA HIS A 253 -18.38 -2.08 1.63
C HIS A 253 -17.99 -0.60 1.73
N LEU A 254 -18.34 0.22 0.73
CA LEU A 254 -18.07 1.65 0.76
C LEU A 254 -19.20 2.41 1.49
N PRO A 255 -18.90 3.57 2.11
CA PRO A 255 -19.91 4.48 2.61
C PRO A 255 -20.86 4.94 1.49
N PRO A 256 -22.14 5.25 1.80
CA PRO A 256 -23.12 5.68 0.81
C PRO A 256 -22.77 7.04 0.20
N ASN A 257 -22.24 7.97 1.01
CA ASN A 257 -21.74 9.26 0.55
C ASN A 257 -20.23 9.18 0.28
N CYS A 258 -19.87 8.55 -0.83
CA CYS A 258 -18.48 8.33 -1.17
C CYS A 258 -18.21 8.56 -2.66
N ARG A 259 -17.39 9.58 -2.95
CA ARG A 259 -16.90 9.86 -4.31
C ARG A 259 -15.87 8.81 -4.71
N LYS A 260 -16.05 8.21 -5.88
CA LYS A 260 -15.24 7.11 -6.41
C LYS A 260 -14.41 7.63 -7.57
N VAL A 261 -13.10 7.69 -7.41
CA VAL A 261 -12.19 8.22 -8.43
C VAL A 261 -11.14 7.20 -8.81
N THR A 262 -10.85 7.09 -10.10
CA THR A 262 -9.74 6.28 -10.61
C THR A 262 -8.56 7.17 -10.94
N LEU A 263 -7.35 6.76 -10.52
CA LEU A 263 -6.14 7.40 -10.97
C LEU A 263 -5.75 6.85 -12.34
N SER A 264 -5.69 7.74 -13.32
CA SER A 264 -5.24 7.39 -14.67
C SER A 264 -4.30 8.45 -15.21
N PHE A 265 -3.28 8.01 -15.94
CA PHE A 265 -2.32 8.91 -16.57
C PHE A 265 -2.95 9.73 -17.71
N ASP A 266 -3.88 9.13 -18.46
CA ASP A 266 -4.51 9.73 -19.65
C ASP A 266 -5.64 10.72 -19.30
N ALA A 267 -5.98 10.84 -18.02
CA ALA A 267 -7.02 11.73 -17.52
C ALA A 267 -6.52 13.18 -17.32
N PRO A 268 -7.42 14.18 -17.20
CA PRO A 268 -7.04 15.56 -16.91
C PRO A 268 -6.24 15.66 -15.60
N VAL A 269 -5.16 16.44 -15.62
CA VAL A 269 -4.31 16.64 -14.45
C VAL A 269 -4.98 17.61 -13.48
N VAL A 270 -5.12 17.18 -12.23
CA VAL A 270 -5.71 17.96 -11.14
C VAL A 270 -4.74 18.09 -9.98
N ARG A 271 -4.89 19.17 -9.20
CA ARG A 271 -4.25 19.26 -7.89
C ARG A 271 -5.09 18.48 -6.88
N VAL A 272 -4.45 17.53 -6.20
CA VAL A 272 -5.15 16.63 -5.29
C VAL A 272 -5.75 17.36 -4.08
N SER A 273 -5.04 18.36 -3.53
CA SER A 273 -5.53 19.14 -2.40
C SER A 273 -6.83 19.90 -2.75
N ASP A 274 -6.90 20.50 -3.94
CA ASP A 274 -8.11 21.17 -4.43
C ASP A 274 -9.24 20.14 -4.62
N TYR A 275 -8.94 19.00 -5.25
CA TYR A 275 -9.92 17.93 -5.49
C TYR A 275 -10.53 17.36 -4.20
N ILE A 276 -9.72 17.20 -3.14
CA ILE A 276 -10.19 16.76 -1.82
C ILE A 276 -10.91 17.90 -1.09
N GLY A 277 -10.47 19.16 -1.28
CA GLY A 277 -11.12 20.34 -0.74
C GLY A 277 -12.53 20.59 -1.28
N ASP A 278 -12.80 20.15 -2.50
CA ASP A 278 -14.12 20.22 -3.16
C ASP A 278 -15.13 19.16 -2.67
N LEU A 279 -14.75 18.30 -1.72
CA LEU A 279 -15.66 17.31 -1.13
C LEU A 279 -16.68 18.00 -0.21
N ALA A 280 -17.94 17.55 -0.28
CA ALA A 280 -18.98 17.99 0.62
C ALA A 280 -18.68 17.58 2.08
N PRO A 281 -19.26 18.26 3.08
CA PRO A 281 -19.10 17.87 4.47
C PRO A 281 -19.53 16.41 4.68
N LYS A 282 -18.67 15.62 5.35
CA LYS A 282 -18.86 14.17 5.58
C LYS A 282 -18.82 13.29 4.32
N GLU A 283 -18.50 13.83 3.15
CA GLU A 283 -18.25 13.03 1.95
C GLU A 283 -16.90 12.32 2.07
N SER A 284 -16.93 10.99 1.97
CA SER A 284 -15.72 10.17 1.90
C SER A 284 -15.21 10.10 0.46
N ILE A 285 -13.94 9.77 0.28
CA ILE A 285 -13.35 9.60 -1.05
C ILE A 285 -12.71 8.22 -1.17
N CYS A 286 -13.07 7.50 -2.22
CA CYS A 286 -12.53 6.20 -2.60
C CYS A 286 -11.69 6.35 -3.86
N VAL A 287 -10.40 6.03 -3.74
CA VAL A 287 -9.41 6.14 -4.80
C VAL A 287 -9.02 4.75 -5.26
N PHE A 288 -9.26 4.46 -6.53
CA PHE A 288 -8.82 3.23 -7.18
C PHE A 288 -7.43 3.45 -7.79
N VAL A 289 -6.46 2.64 -7.35
CA VAL A 289 -5.07 2.71 -7.80
C VAL A 289 -4.68 1.36 -8.42
N GLY A 290 -4.19 1.37 -9.65
CA GLY A 290 -3.72 0.17 -10.34
C GLY A 290 -2.46 -0.40 -9.68
N ALA A 291 -2.59 -1.52 -8.95
CA ALA A 291 -1.48 -2.25 -8.34
C ALA A 291 -0.91 -3.32 -9.29
N MET A 292 -0.67 -2.93 -10.54
CA MET A 292 -0.22 -3.78 -11.63
C MET A 292 1.05 -3.22 -12.30
N ALA A 293 1.79 -4.06 -13.02
CA ALA A 293 3.02 -3.65 -13.70
C ALA A 293 2.76 -2.77 -14.93
N LYS A 294 1.71 -3.13 -15.67
CA LYS A 294 1.23 -2.49 -16.89
C LYS A 294 -0.22 -2.88 -17.09
N GLY A 295 -0.96 -2.08 -17.84
CA GLY A 295 -2.36 -2.33 -18.14
C GLY A 295 -3.10 -1.01 -18.35
N ASN A 296 -4.37 -1.14 -18.70
CA ASN A 296 -5.24 0.01 -18.84
C ASN A 296 -5.91 0.31 -17.49
N ASP A 297 -6.24 1.58 -17.25
CA ASP A 297 -6.87 2.02 -16.01
C ASP A 297 -8.40 1.83 -16.00
N ASN A 298 -8.89 0.74 -16.58
CA ASN A 298 -10.31 0.43 -16.74
C ASN A 298 -10.88 -0.46 -15.62
N PHE A 299 -10.10 -0.73 -14.58
CA PHE A 299 -10.41 -1.68 -13.51
C PHE A 299 -11.56 -1.26 -12.58
N ALA A 300 -12.02 -0.01 -12.67
CA ALA A 300 -13.11 0.52 -11.87
C ALA A 300 -14.15 1.28 -12.71
N ASP A 301 -14.15 1.12 -14.04
CA ASP A 301 -15.07 1.83 -14.94
C ASP A 301 -16.55 1.59 -14.60
N GLU A 302 -16.88 0.44 -14.04
CA GLU A 302 -18.24 0.08 -13.61
C GLU A 302 -18.69 0.82 -12.35
N PHE A 303 -17.75 1.34 -11.55
CA PHE A 303 -18.04 1.89 -10.21
C PHE A 303 -17.54 3.31 -9.99
N LYS A 304 -16.68 3.84 -10.87
CA LYS A 304 -16.07 5.17 -10.72
C LYS A 304 -17.04 6.27 -11.15
N ASP A 305 -16.97 7.40 -10.46
CA ASP A 305 -17.66 8.63 -10.84
C ASP A 305 -16.82 9.44 -11.83
N ASP A 306 -15.50 9.47 -11.65
CA ASP A 306 -14.56 10.18 -12.54
C ASP A 306 -13.16 9.53 -12.58
N SER A 307 -12.33 9.97 -13.52
CA SER A 307 -10.92 9.62 -13.64
C SER A 307 -10.06 10.89 -13.66
N ILE A 308 -9.01 10.91 -12.85
CA ILE A 308 -8.11 12.06 -12.73
C ILE A 308 -6.66 11.63 -12.86
N SER A 309 -5.82 12.54 -13.36
CA SER A 309 -4.37 12.43 -13.26
C SER A 309 -3.85 13.37 -12.19
N ILE A 310 -2.80 12.96 -11.48
CA ILE A 310 -2.20 13.74 -10.37
C ILE A 310 -0.79 14.24 -10.70
N SER A 311 -0.37 14.05 -11.94
CA SER A 311 0.97 14.37 -12.42
C SER A 311 1.02 14.34 -13.95
N ASN A 312 1.79 15.25 -14.55
CA ASN A 312 2.14 15.19 -15.98
C ASN A 312 3.09 14.02 -16.32
N PHE A 313 3.56 13.29 -15.32
CA PHE A 313 4.44 12.13 -15.46
C PHE A 313 3.75 10.87 -14.94
N SER A 314 3.99 9.73 -15.59
CA SER A 314 3.56 8.42 -15.09
C SER A 314 4.18 8.14 -13.72
N LEU A 315 3.35 7.76 -12.75
CA LEU A 315 3.77 7.50 -11.38
C LEU A 315 3.72 6.00 -11.08
N SER A 316 4.55 5.55 -10.15
CA SER A 316 4.33 4.24 -9.53
C SER A 316 3.10 4.29 -8.62
N ALA A 317 2.43 3.15 -8.44
CA ALA A 317 1.26 3.05 -7.58
C ALA A 317 1.54 3.55 -6.15
N SER A 318 2.72 3.23 -5.59
CA SER A 318 3.12 3.68 -4.24
C SER A 318 3.28 5.20 -4.16
N VAL A 319 3.87 5.85 -5.17
CA VAL A 319 3.99 7.32 -5.21
C VAL A 319 2.62 7.97 -5.37
N ALA A 320 1.73 7.37 -6.18
CA ALA A 320 0.38 7.87 -6.33
C ALA A 320 -0.41 7.80 -5.00
N CYS A 321 -0.31 6.67 -4.28
CA CYS A 321 -0.85 6.53 -2.93
C CYS A 321 -0.30 7.59 -1.97
N SER A 322 1.02 7.79 -1.94
CA SER A 322 1.66 8.78 -1.06
C SER A 322 1.18 10.20 -1.34
N ARG A 323 1.08 10.61 -2.61
CA ARG A 323 0.58 11.94 -2.98
C ARG A 323 -0.86 12.16 -2.52
N PHE A 324 -1.71 11.15 -2.66
CA PHE A 324 -3.09 11.23 -2.20
C PHE A 324 -3.19 11.30 -0.67
N CYS A 325 -2.39 10.51 0.05
CA CYS A 325 -2.32 10.60 1.51
C CYS A 325 -1.86 11.99 1.96
N HIS A 326 -0.76 12.51 1.41
CA HIS A 326 -0.25 13.83 1.81
C HIS A 326 -1.25 14.96 1.54
N ALA A 327 -1.96 14.92 0.41
CA ALA A 327 -2.99 15.92 0.12
C ALA A 327 -4.18 15.80 1.08
N ALA A 328 -4.61 14.58 1.41
CA ALA A 328 -5.66 14.36 2.41
C ALA A 328 -5.23 14.82 3.81
N GLU A 329 -3.96 14.59 4.17
CA GLU A 329 -3.37 15.04 5.43
C GLU A 329 -3.38 16.57 5.52
N GLU A 330 -2.97 17.27 4.46
CA GLU A 330 -3.01 18.72 4.36
C GLU A 330 -4.44 19.28 4.49
N VAL A 331 -5.41 18.72 3.75
CA VAL A 331 -6.79 19.21 3.74
C VAL A 331 -7.54 18.89 5.03
N TRP A 332 -7.21 17.79 5.70
CA TRP A 332 -7.88 17.36 6.94
C TRP A 332 -7.10 17.70 8.22
N ASP A 333 -6.06 18.53 8.10
CA ASP A 333 -5.21 19.02 9.19
C ASP A 333 -4.63 17.88 10.05
N VAL A 334 -4.08 16.85 9.38
CA VAL A 334 -3.36 15.74 10.01
C VAL A 334 -1.86 15.98 9.86
N ILE A 335 -1.17 16.18 10.98
CA ILE A 335 0.25 16.57 11.05
C ILE A 335 1.11 15.44 11.62
#